data_AF-A0A9Q9II24-F1
#
_entry.id   AF-A0A9Q9II24-F1
#
_cell.length_a   1.000
_cell.length_b   1.000
_cell.length_c   1.000
_cell.angle_alpha   90.00
_cell.angle_beta   90.00
_cell.angle_gamma   90.00
#
_symmetry.space_group_name_H-M   'P 1'
#
loop_
_entity.id
_entity.type
_entity.pdbx_description
1 polymer ?
#
loop_
_entity_poly.entity_id
_entity_poly.type
_entity_poly.pdbx_seq_one_letter_code
_entity_poly.pdbx_strand_id
1 'polypeptide(L)' 'MGELVALPKSGDVFEDVRGDDRTMRVTCHPMRGTVVVSLWVDKICRASFQLAEGDLPRLRAALDGMEFNEPPMVVRDESA' A
#
# COMPACT_ATOMS: atom_id res chain seq x y z
N MET A 1 -34.78 10.21 -2.59
CA MET A 1 -33.91 9.03 -2.79
C MET A 1 -32.54 9.59 -3.14
N GLY A 2 -31.58 9.55 -2.21
CA GLY A 2 -30.28 10.21 -2.37
C GLY A 2 -29.40 9.40 -3.31
N GLU A 3 -28.80 10.08 -4.30
CA GLU A 3 -27.86 9.47 -5.23
C GLU A 3 -26.55 9.17 -4.48
N LEU A 4 -26.22 7.88 -4.38
CA LEU A 4 -24.93 7.41 -3.87
C LEU A 4 -23.89 7.59 -4.96
N VAL A 5 -23.28 8.77 -5.02
CA VAL A 5 -22.10 8.98 -5.84
C VAL A 5 -20.92 8.31 -5.15
N ALA A 6 -20.49 7.16 -5.67
CA ALA A 6 -19.20 6.59 -5.30
C ALA A 6 -18.13 7.58 -5.73
N LEU A 7 -17.61 8.38 -4.78
CA LEU A 7 -16.44 9.20 -5.03
C LEU A 7 -15.37 8.27 -5.61
N PRO A 8 -14.77 8.58 -6.77
CA PRO A 8 -13.67 7.80 -7.29
C PRO A 8 -12.59 7.81 -6.21
N LYS A 9 -12.44 6.69 -5.51
CA LYS A 9 -11.38 6.53 -4.53
C LYS A 9 -10.11 6.37 -5.35
N SER A 10 -9.40 7.47 -5.60
CA SER A 10 -8.02 7.40 -6.04
C SER A 10 -7.25 6.68 -4.94
N GLY A 11 -6.93 5.42 -5.17
CA GLY A 11 -6.47 4.50 -4.15
C GLY A 11 -6.39 3.08 -4.68
N ASP A 12 -5.84 2.18 -3.88
CA ASP A 12 -5.68 0.77 -4.24
C ASP A 12 -5.80 -0.11 -3.01
N VAL A 13 -6.00 -1.40 -3.22
CA VAL A 13 -6.10 -2.42 -2.19
C VAL A 13 -5.05 -3.49 -2.46
N PHE A 14 -4.20 -3.75 -1.46
CA PHE A 14 -3.14 -4.74 -1.52
C PHE A 14 -3.45 -5.88 -0.55
N GLU A 15 -3.31 -7.11 -1.01
CA GLU A 15 -3.37 -8.31 -0.16
C GLU A 15 -2.08 -8.45 0.64
N ASP A 16 -2.20 -8.81 1.91
CA ASP A 16 -1.07 -9.12 2.77
C ASP A 16 -0.60 -10.56 2.51
N VAL A 17 0.69 -10.73 2.23
CA VAL A 17 1.31 -12.05 1.97
C VAL A 17 1.18 -13.03 3.13
N ARG A 18 0.85 -12.54 4.35
CA ARG A 18 0.58 -13.39 5.51
C ARG A 18 -0.77 -14.12 5.43
N GLY A 19 -1.69 -13.72 4.53
CA GLY A 19 -3.02 -14.32 4.38
C GLY A 19 -4.04 -13.83 5.42
N ASP A 20 -5.05 -14.65 5.73
CA ASP A 20 -6.12 -14.37 6.71
C ASP A 20 -7.00 -13.13 6.40
N ASP A 21 -7.35 -12.92 5.13
CA ASP A 21 -8.16 -11.76 4.68
C ASP A 21 -7.58 -10.41 5.14
N ARG A 22 -6.25 -10.35 5.28
CA ARG A 22 -5.52 -9.14 5.64
C ARG A 22 -5.29 -8.30 4.40
N THR A 23 -5.77 -7.05 4.44
CA THR A 23 -5.59 -6.10 3.34
C THR A 23 -5.03 -4.78 3.82
N MET A 24 -4.18 -4.16 3.01
CA MET A 24 -3.81 -2.76 3.12
C MET A 24 -4.61 -1.96 2.10
N ARG A 25 -5.27 -0.89 2.55
CA ARG A 25 -6.05 0.00 1.68
C ARG A 25 -5.43 1.39 1.69
N VAL A 26 -5.21 1.95 0.51
CA VAL A 26 -4.76 3.33 0.31
C VAL A 26 -5.93 4.14 -0.21
N THR A 27 -6.19 5.31 0.35
CA THR A 27 -7.27 6.20 -0.10
C THR A 27 -6.84 7.66 -0.02
N CYS A 28 -6.98 8.40 -1.12
CA CYS A 28 -6.73 9.83 -1.16
C CYS A 28 -8.00 10.63 -0.85
N HIS A 29 -7.87 11.64 0.00
CA HIS A 29 -8.92 12.61 0.31
C HIS A 29 -8.44 14.01 -0.06
N PRO A 30 -8.56 14.43 -1.33
CA PRO A 30 -8.02 15.71 -1.81
C PRO A 30 -8.64 16.91 -1.08
N MET A 31 -9.95 16.85 -0.77
CA MET A 31 -10.63 17.92 -0.01
C MET A 31 -10.13 18.06 1.43
N ARG A 32 -9.42 17.05 1.96
CA ARG A 32 -8.82 17.05 3.30
C ARG A 32 -7.29 17.14 3.27
N GLY A 33 -6.69 17.22 2.09
CA GLY A 33 -5.23 17.24 1.91
C GLY A 33 -4.53 16.07 2.60
N THR A 34 -5.12 14.87 2.57
CA THR A 34 -4.62 13.71 3.32
C THR A 34 -4.74 12.42 2.50
N VAL A 35 -3.74 11.55 2.61
CA VAL A 35 -3.79 10.15 2.16
C VAL A 35 -3.87 9.24 3.38
N VAL A 36 -4.82 8.31 3.38
CA VAL A 36 -5.00 7.35 4.46
C VAL A 36 -4.52 5.98 4.00
N VAL A 37 -3.61 5.40 4.78
CA VAL A 37 -3.20 4.00 4.66
C VAL A 37 -3.81 3.25 5.83
N SER A 38 -4.55 2.18 5.57
CA SER A 38 -5.26 1.44 6.63
C SER A 38 -5.08 -0.06 6.47
N LEU A 39 -4.93 -0.75 7.59
CA LEU A 39 -4.78 -2.19 7.69
C LEU A 39 -6.10 -2.81 8.16
N TRP A 40 -6.56 -3.80 7.43
CA TRP A 40 -7.83 -4.48 7.65
C TRP A 40 -7.61 -5.97 7.84
N VAL A 41 -8.47 -6.59 8.63
CA VAL A 41 -8.64 -8.04 8.71
C VAL A 41 -10.12 -8.30 8.51
N ASP A 42 -10.48 -9.01 7.45
CA ASP A 42 -11.87 -9.12 6.98
C ASP A 42 -12.51 -7.72 6.84
N LYS A 43 -13.49 -7.38 7.68
CA LYS A 43 -14.24 -6.11 7.63
C LYS A 43 -13.82 -5.11 8.71
N ILE A 44 -12.81 -5.45 9.52
CA ILE A 44 -12.42 -4.64 10.68
C ILE A 44 -11.12 -3.90 10.36
N CYS A 45 -11.16 -2.58 10.43
CA CYS A 45 -9.95 -1.74 10.41
C CYS A 45 -9.19 -1.93 11.73
N ARG A 46 -7.96 -2.42 11.65
CA ARG A 46 -7.10 -2.69 12.81
C ARG A 46 -6.11 -1.56 13.08
N ALA A 47 -5.71 -0.83 12.05
CA ALA A 47 -4.83 0.32 12.17
C ALA A 47 -5.02 1.27 10.99
N SER A 48 -4.72 2.55 11.20
CA SER A 48 -4.70 3.56 10.15
C SER A 48 -3.59 4.57 10.38
N PHE A 49 -3.01 5.06 9.29
CA PHE A 49 -2.04 6.13 9.26
C PHE A 49 -2.54 7.22 8.29
N GLN A 50 -2.43 8.48 8.71
CA GLN A 50 -2.81 9.64 7.91
C GLN A 50 -1.55 10.39 7.49
N LEU A 51 -1.27 10.40 6.19
CA LEU A 51 -0.17 11.13 5.58
C LEU A 51 -0.68 12.48 5.05
N ALA A 52 0.02 13.56 5.38
CA ALA A 52 -0.26 14.86 4.78
C ALA A 52 0.02 14.83 3.26
N GLU A 53 -0.79 15.54 2.48
CA GLU A 53 -0.62 15.62 1.02
C GLU A 53 0.79 16.08 0.60
N GLY A 54 1.39 17.00 1.35
CA GLY A 54 2.75 17.48 1.10
C GLY A 54 3.84 16.40 1.18
N ASP A 55 3.60 15.32 1.93
CA ASP A 55 4.55 14.21 2.07
C ASP A 55 4.30 13.09 1.04
N LEU A 56 3.20 13.13 0.30
CA LEU A 56 2.86 12.11 -0.71
C LEU A 56 3.95 11.95 -1.79
N PRO A 57 4.56 13.02 -2.34
CA PRO A 57 5.66 12.87 -3.29
C PRO A 57 6.86 12.13 -2.71
N ARG A 58 7.18 12.37 -1.43
CA ARG A 58 8.27 11.70 -0.71
C ARG A 58 7.98 10.21 -0.52
N LEU A 59 6.75 9.85 -0.16
CA LEU A 59 6.35 8.45 -0.05
C LEU A 59 6.47 7.72 -1.39
N ARG A 60 6.01 8.34 -2.49
CA ARG A 60 6.12 7.77 -3.84
C ARG A 60 7.58 7.52 -4.23
N ALA A 61 8.45 8.50 -4.04
CA ALA A 61 9.88 8.35 -4.32
C ALA A 61 10.52 7.22 -3.49
N ALA A 62 10.11 7.07 -2.23
CA ALA A 62 10.61 5.98 -1.38
C ALA A 62 10.16 4.60 -1.87
N LEU A 63 8.93 4.47 -2.40
CA LEU A 63 8.41 3.22 -2.97
C LEU A 63 9.05 2.89 -4.33
N ASP A 64 9.17 3.88 -5.23
CA ASP A 64 9.78 3.70 -6.55
C ASP A 64 11.26 3.29 -6.46
N GLY A 65 11.95 3.69 -5.37
CA GLY A 65 13.33 3.29 -5.10
C GLY A 65 13.49 1.91 -4.45
N MET A 66 12.40 1.19 -4.18
CA MET A 66 12.49 -0.18 -3.65
C MET A 66 12.69 -1.17 -4.80
N GLU A 67 13.85 -1.82 -4.82
CA GLU A 67 14.13 -2.92 -5.75
C GLU A 67 14.09 -4.26 -4.99
N PHE A 68 13.30 -5.22 -5.48
CA PHE A 68 13.39 -6.60 -5.05
C PHE A 68 14.58 -7.25 -5.77
N ASN A 69 15.79 -6.97 -5.31
CA ASN A 69 16.96 -7.64 -5.85
C ASN A 69 16.87 -9.14 -5.55
N GLU A 70 17.02 -9.99 -6.56
CA GLU A 70 17.26 -11.42 -6.34
C GLU A 70 18.59 -11.56 -5.59
N PRO A 71 18.68 -12.44 -4.57
CA PRO A 71 19.97 -12.75 -3.97
C PRO A 71 20.91 -13.25 -5.08
N PRO A 72 22.19 -12.85 -5.08
CA PRO A 72 23.13 -13.31 -6.10
C PRO A 72 23.12 -14.84 -6.10
N MET A 73 22.76 -15.44 -7.24
CA MET A 73 22.81 -16.88 -7.46
C MET A 73 24.24 -17.35 -7.16
N VAL A 74 24.42 -18.04 -6.02
CA VAL A 74 25.70 -18.68 -5.70
C VAL A 74 25.85 -19.87 -6.64
N VAL A 75 26.55 -19.66 -7.74
CA VAL A 75 27.02 -20.75 -8.60
C VAL A 75 28.05 -21.52 -7.77
N ARG A 76 27.66 -22.69 -7.25
CA ARG A 76 28.60 -23.64 -6.67
C ARG A 76 29.38 -24.22 -7.84
N ASP A 77 30.64 -23.83 -7.95
CA ASP A 77 31.60 -24.50 -8.82
C ASP A 77 31.77 -25.94 -8.29
N GLU A 78 31.12 -26.90 -8.93
CA GLU A 78 31.33 -28.33 -8.72
C GLU A 78 32.41 -28.85 -9.69
N SER A 79 33.57 -28.20 -9.70
CA SER A 79 34.79 -28.74 -10.29
C SER A 79 35.78 -29.09 -9.19
N ALA A 80 35.68 -30.30 -8.67
CA ALA A 80 36.73 -30.98 -7.90
C ALA A 80 36.82 -32.44 -8.31
#